data_AF-A0A1M2YT58-F1
#
_entry.id   AF-A0A1M2YT58-F1
#
_cell.length_a   1.000
_cell.length_b   1.000
_cell.length_c   1.000
_cell.angle_alpha   90.00
_cell.angle_beta   90.00
_cell.angle_gamma   90.00
#
_symmetry.space_group_name_H-M   'P 1'
#
loop_
_entity.id
_entity.type
_entity.pdbx_description
1 polymer ?
#
loop_
_entity_poly.entity_id
_entity_poly.type
_entity_poly.pdbx_seq_one_letter_code
_entity_poly.pdbx_strand_id
1 'polypeptide(L)'
;MLALYIRDVRIGIRAGGGALVGVLFFLAVVAVVPFGVGPDLTLLARIGPAILWIGALLASLLGLERLFQADREDGSLDLLMLAAERHPSVLTVFVKCLAHWTTNVLPLVVASPLLGLFMNMEAAAIGATTLTLLVGTPAIAFIGAVGAAVAVALPRGGLLVSILILPLTVPVLIFGVSASYGAVNDPQPFLPPFLILVALTLFFAVIGPLGAALALKHATD
;
A
#
# COMPACT_ATOMS: atom_id res chain seq x y z
N MET A 1 1.90 22.10 4.73
CA MET A 1 2.06 20.65 4.49
C MET A 1 1.95 19.82 5.76
N LEU A 2 2.73 20.08 6.82
CA LEU A 2 2.60 19.34 8.09
C LEU A 2 1.17 19.40 8.68
N ALA A 3 0.52 20.57 8.62
CA ALA A 3 -0.87 20.72 9.07
C ALA A 3 -1.86 19.82 8.29
N LEU A 4 -1.65 19.64 6.98
CA LEU A 4 -2.46 18.75 6.14
C LEU A 4 -2.25 17.28 6.53
N TYR A 5 -0.99 16.87 6.71
CA TYR A 5 -0.66 15.53 7.18
C TYR A 5 -1.35 15.19 8.51
N ILE A 6 -1.23 16.08 9.51
CA ILE A 6 -1.84 15.89 10.83
C ILE A 6 -3.37 15.85 10.73
N ARG A 7 -3.98 16.71 9.89
CA ARG A 7 -5.42 16.67 9.61
C ARG A 7 -5.83 15.29 9.10
N ASP A 8 -5.19 14.80 8.04
CA ASP A 8 -5.58 13.56 7.38
C ASP A 8 -5.35 12.33 8.28
N VAL A 9 -4.23 12.27 9.01
CA VAL A 9 -4.00 11.21 10.01
C VAL A 9 -5.08 11.23 11.09
N ARG A 10 -5.43 12.41 11.62
CA ARG A 10 -6.47 12.53 12.64
C ARG A 10 -7.85 12.13 12.11
N ILE A 11 -8.18 12.50 10.88
CA ILE A 11 -9.44 12.08 10.22
C ILE A 11 -9.45 10.56 10.05
N GLY A 12 -8.36 9.98 9.52
CA GLY A 12 -8.27 8.54 9.29
C GLY A 12 -8.39 7.72 10.59
N ILE A 13 -7.78 8.17 11.68
CA ILE A 13 -7.90 7.52 13.00
C ILE A 13 -9.33 7.67 13.56
N ARG A 14 -9.93 8.87 13.49
CA ARG A 14 -11.26 9.14 14.05
C ARG A 14 -12.39 8.50 13.26
N ALA A 15 -12.25 8.37 11.95
CA ALA A 15 -13.19 7.66 11.12
C ALA A 15 -13.25 6.16 11.43
N GLY A 16 -12.25 5.62 12.16
CA GLY A 16 -12.27 4.36 12.91
C GLY A 16 -12.33 3.07 12.09
N GLY A 17 -12.84 3.10 10.85
CA GLY A 17 -13.12 1.90 10.07
C GLY A 17 -11.97 1.42 9.19
N GLY A 18 -11.26 2.32 8.49
CA GLY A 18 -10.35 1.93 7.40
C GLY A 18 -9.19 1.04 7.84
N ALA A 19 -8.45 1.48 8.86
CA ALA A 19 -7.27 0.76 9.35
C ALA A 19 -7.62 -0.58 10.00
N LEU A 20 -8.67 -0.62 10.83
CA LEU A 20 -9.11 -1.84 11.51
C LEU A 20 -9.65 -2.87 10.50
N VAL A 21 -10.45 -2.43 9.53
CA VAL A 21 -10.96 -3.31 8.46
C VAL A 21 -9.80 -3.86 7.64
N GLY A 22 -8.80 -3.04 7.28
CA GLY A 22 -7.61 -3.51 6.58
C GLY A 22 -6.82 -4.57 7.36
N VAL A 23 -6.60 -4.35 8.67
CA VAL A 23 -5.90 -5.31 9.53
C VAL A 23 -6.69 -6.61 9.68
N LEU A 24 -8.00 -6.53 9.89
CA LEU A 24 -8.86 -7.72 10.01
C LEU A 24 -8.93 -8.50 8.70
N PHE A 25 -9.00 -7.80 7.56
CA PHE A 25 -8.94 -8.43 6.25
C PHE A 25 -7.59 -9.10 6.00
N PHE A 26 -6.49 -8.43 6.34
CA PHE A 26 -5.15 -9.00 6.24
C PHE A 26 -4.98 -10.24 7.11
N LEU A 27 -5.42 -10.16 8.37
CA LEU A 27 -5.48 -11.30 9.29
C LEU A 27 -6.32 -12.43 8.70
N ALA A 28 -7.51 -12.14 8.15
CA ALA A 28 -8.39 -13.16 7.59
C ALA A 28 -7.74 -13.87 6.38
N VAL A 29 -7.15 -13.11 5.45
CA VAL A 29 -6.44 -13.68 4.30
C VAL A 29 -5.32 -14.61 4.76
N VAL A 30 -4.45 -14.14 5.66
CA VAL A 30 -3.33 -14.96 6.15
C VAL A 30 -3.83 -16.14 6.97
N ALA A 31 -4.85 -15.95 7.80
CA ALA A 31 -5.36 -16.98 8.69
C ALA A 31 -6.05 -18.13 7.93
N VAL A 32 -6.66 -17.87 6.78
CA VAL A 32 -7.33 -18.89 5.96
C VAL A 32 -6.33 -19.78 5.23
N VAL A 33 -5.11 -19.30 4.92
CA VAL A 33 -4.15 -20.08 4.11
C VAL A 33 -3.76 -21.41 4.74
N PRO A 34 -3.40 -21.52 6.04
CA PRO A 34 -3.07 -22.81 6.65
C PRO A 34 -4.21 -23.81 6.62
N PHE A 35 -5.46 -23.34 6.71
CA PHE A 35 -6.63 -24.22 6.59
C PHE A 35 -6.85 -24.71 5.15
N GLY A 36 -6.50 -23.91 4.14
CA GLY A 36 -6.59 -24.28 2.74
C GLY A 36 -5.44 -25.18 2.25
N VAL A 37 -4.22 -24.94 2.73
CA VAL A 37 -3.02 -25.69 2.34
C VAL A 37 -2.87 -26.98 3.14
N GLY A 38 -3.32 -27.00 4.39
CA GLY A 38 -3.12 -28.10 5.32
C GLY A 38 -1.88 -27.92 6.21
N PRO A 39 -1.60 -28.89 7.10
CA PRO A 39 -0.59 -28.77 8.17
C PRO A 39 0.87 -28.94 7.68
N ASP A 40 1.19 -28.67 6.41
CA ASP A 40 2.56 -28.71 5.91
C ASP A 40 3.32 -27.43 6.30
N LEU A 41 3.97 -27.49 7.46
CA LEU A 41 4.75 -26.41 8.03
C LEU A 41 5.91 -25.95 7.14
N THR A 42 6.47 -26.85 6.32
CA THR A 42 7.58 -26.52 5.41
C THR A 42 7.05 -25.71 4.23
N LEU A 43 5.92 -26.14 3.67
CA LEU A 43 5.25 -25.42 2.60
C LEU A 43 4.76 -24.04 3.09
N LEU A 44 4.18 -23.97 4.29
CA LEU A 44 3.72 -22.72 4.90
C LEU A 44 4.86 -21.72 5.08
N ALA A 45 5.99 -22.16 5.65
CA ALA A 45 7.17 -21.33 5.80
C ALA A 45 7.68 -20.80 4.45
N ARG A 46 7.62 -21.66 3.41
CA ARG A 46 8.08 -21.32 2.06
C ARG A 46 7.18 -20.33 1.34
N ILE A 47 5.86 -20.38 1.51
CA ILE A 47 4.93 -19.45 0.83
C ILE A 47 4.61 -18.21 1.67
N GLY A 48 4.91 -18.25 2.98
CA GLY A 48 4.58 -17.20 3.95
C GLY A 48 4.91 -15.77 3.49
N PRO A 49 6.14 -15.46 3.02
CA PRO A 49 6.46 -14.12 2.52
C PRO A 49 5.53 -13.64 1.40
N ALA A 50 5.20 -14.52 0.45
CA ALA A 50 4.32 -14.20 -0.67
C ALA A 50 2.89 -13.94 -0.19
N ILE A 51 2.39 -14.76 0.74
CA ILE A 51 1.05 -14.59 1.32
C ILE A 51 0.93 -13.29 2.11
N LEU A 52 1.94 -12.92 2.90
CA LEU A 52 1.96 -11.63 3.61
C LEU A 52 1.95 -10.45 2.63
N TRP A 53 2.72 -10.53 1.53
CA TRP A 53 2.74 -9.50 0.50
C TRP A 53 1.41 -9.37 -0.25
N ILE A 54 0.80 -10.49 -0.65
CA ILE A 54 -0.51 -10.50 -1.32
C ILE A 54 -1.59 -9.96 -0.37
N GLY A 55 -1.61 -10.43 0.88
CA GLY A 55 -2.58 -9.96 1.87
C GLY A 55 -2.45 -8.47 2.15
N ALA A 56 -1.21 -7.96 2.27
CA ALA A 56 -0.95 -6.54 2.46
C ALA A 56 -1.37 -5.70 1.25
N LEU A 57 -1.12 -6.18 0.02
CA LEU A 57 -1.58 -5.52 -1.21
C LEU A 57 -3.12 -5.43 -1.22
N LEU A 58 -3.81 -6.57 -1.05
CA LEU A 58 -5.27 -6.62 -1.09
C LEU A 58 -5.90 -5.75 0.01
N ALA A 59 -5.36 -5.78 1.23
CA ALA A 59 -5.80 -4.91 2.32
C ALA A 59 -5.56 -3.41 2.01
N SER A 60 -4.45 -3.08 1.34
CA SER A 60 -4.14 -1.70 0.94
C SER A 60 -5.10 -1.17 -0.13
N LEU A 61 -5.58 -2.03 -1.04
CA LEU A 61 -6.56 -1.64 -2.06
C LEU A 61 -7.88 -1.17 -1.45
N LEU A 62 -8.34 -1.77 -0.35
CA LEU A 62 -9.56 -1.35 0.36
C LEU A 62 -9.48 0.10 0.86
N GLY A 63 -8.30 0.50 1.34
CA GLY A 63 -8.09 1.86 1.84
C GLY A 63 -7.97 2.90 0.74
N LEU A 64 -7.45 2.51 -0.43
CA LEU A 64 -7.15 3.43 -1.53
C LEU A 64 -8.40 4.02 -2.17
N GLU A 65 -9.51 3.28 -2.21
CA GLU A 65 -10.77 3.80 -2.76
C GLU A 65 -11.26 5.07 -2.06
N ARG A 66 -11.02 5.18 -0.75
CA ARG A 66 -11.47 6.33 0.05
C ARG A 66 -10.50 7.51 0.05
N LEU A 67 -9.31 7.36 -0.54
CA LEU A 67 -8.21 8.34 -0.44
C LEU A 67 -8.62 9.75 -0.89
N PHE A 68 -9.30 9.84 -2.04
CA PHE A 68 -9.77 11.11 -2.61
C PHE A 68 -11.30 11.21 -2.64
N GLN A 69 -12.03 10.09 -2.59
CA GLN A 69 -13.49 10.10 -2.59
C GLN A 69 -14.05 10.84 -1.36
N ALA A 70 -13.48 10.62 -0.18
CA ALA A 70 -13.95 11.30 1.04
C ALA A 70 -13.82 12.83 0.93
N ASP A 71 -12.73 13.32 0.36
CA ASP A 71 -12.50 14.75 0.13
C ASP A 71 -13.35 15.29 -1.04
N ARG A 72 -13.74 14.44 -2.00
CA ARG A 72 -14.64 14.81 -3.09
C ARG A 72 -16.07 15.00 -2.58
N GLU A 73 -16.53 14.09 -1.72
CA GLU A 73 -17.87 14.08 -1.13
C GLU A 73 -18.10 15.28 -0.19
N ASP A 74 -17.07 15.72 0.54
CA ASP A 74 -17.15 16.89 1.44
C ASP A 74 -16.81 18.23 0.75
N GLY A 75 -16.43 18.19 -0.53
CA GLY A 75 -16.04 19.36 -1.33
C GLY A 75 -14.66 19.95 -1.00
N SER A 76 -13.90 19.35 -0.07
CA SER A 76 -12.57 19.83 0.30
C SER A 76 -11.53 19.57 -0.80
N LEU A 77 -11.75 18.57 -1.65
CA LEU A 77 -10.88 18.28 -2.80
C LEU A 77 -10.82 19.46 -3.76
N ASP A 78 -11.97 20.07 -4.07
CA ASP A 78 -12.07 21.21 -4.97
C ASP A 78 -11.30 22.42 -4.39
N LEU A 79 -11.41 22.65 -3.08
CA LEU A 79 -10.63 23.69 -2.38
C LEU A 79 -9.12 23.41 -2.40
N LEU A 80 -8.71 22.16 -2.24
CA LEU A 80 -7.30 21.75 -2.31
C LEU A 80 -6.74 21.90 -3.72
N MET A 81 -7.55 21.68 -4.75
CA MET A 81 -7.20 21.87 -6.16
C MET A 81 -7.10 23.36 -6.51
N LEU A 82 -8.04 24.19 -6.06
CA LEU A 82 -8.00 25.65 -6.23
C LEU A 82 -6.81 26.28 -5.50
N ALA A 83 -6.47 25.76 -4.32
CA ALA A 83 -5.28 26.18 -3.58
C ALA A 83 -3.94 25.79 -4.25
N ALA A 84 -3.98 25.10 -5.40
CA ALA A 84 -2.79 24.68 -6.13
C ALA A 84 -1.91 25.84 -6.61
N GLU A 85 -2.45 27.06 -6.72
CA GLU A 85 -1.68 28.27 -7.02
C GLU A 85 -0.70 28.63 -5.91
N ARG A 86 -1.04 28.30 -4.66
CA ARG A 86 -0.21 28.61 -3.48
C ARG A 86 0.70 27.45 -3.08
N HIS A 87 0.30 26.22 -3.44
CA HIS A 87 1.02 25.00 -3.12
C HIS A 87 0.98 24.01 -4.28
N PRO A 88 2.12 23.45 -4.74
CA PRO A 88 2.14 22.45 -5.80
C PRO A 88 1.18 21.29 -5.49
N SER A 89 0.22 21.03 -6.37
CA SER A 89 -0.77 19.95 -6.22
C SER A 89 -0.12 18.58 -6.01
N VAL A 90 1.07 18.38 -6.61
CA VAL A 90 1.90 17.18 -6.42
C VAL A 90 2.29 16.99 -4.95
N LEU A 91 2.66 18.06 -4.24
CA LEU A 91 3.02 17.99 -2.81
C LEU A 91 1.79 17.69 -1.95
N THR A 92 0.64 18.26 -2.28
CA THR A 92 -0.63 17.95 -1.59
C THR A 92 -0.92 16.47 -1.70
N VAL A 93 -0.92 15.92 -2.92
CA VAL A 93 -1.15 14.49 -3.17
C VAL A 93 -0.13 13.62 -2.44
N PHE A 94 1.16 13.95 -2.53
CA PHE A 94 2.21 13.20 -1.83
C PHE A 94 1.95 13.12 -0.32
N VAL A 95 1.59 14.24 0.31
CA VAL A 95 1.26 14.29 1.75
C VAL A 95 0.03 13.44 2.08
N LYS A 96 -1.00 13.46 1.22
CA LYS A 96 -2.19 12.60 1.40
C LYS A 96 -1.83 11.11 1.30
N CYS A 97 -1.00 10.72 0.34
CA CYS A 97 -0.52 9.35 0.21
C CYS A 97 0.25 8.90 1.45
N LEU A 98 1.11 9.77 2.00
CA LEU A 98 1.83 9.45 3.25
C LEU A 98 0.91 9.33 4.45
N ALA A 99 -0.07 10.22 4.61
CA ALA A 99 -1.06 10.15 5.69
C ALA A 99 -1.89 8.86 5.59
N HIS A 100 -2.30 8.50 4.36
CA HIS A 100 -3.00 7.26 4.08
C HIS A 100 -2.17 6.03 4.40
N TRP A 101 -0.91 5.97 3.94
CA TRP A 101 0.01 4.89 4.21
C TRP A 101 0.25 4.72 5.71
N THR A 102 0.50 5.83 6.43
CA THR A 102 0.71 5.80 7.88
C THR A 102 -0.52 5.27 8.63
N THR A 103 -1.72 5.63 8.17
CA THR A 103 -2.94 5.28 8.90
C THR A 103 -3.46 3.89 8.57
N ASN A 104 -3.38 3.46 7.31
CA ASN A 104 -4.02 2.22 6.84
C ASN A 104 -3.04 1.08 6.58
N VAL A 105 -1.81 1.38 6.14
CA VAL A 105 -0.86 0.38 5.67
C VAL A 105 0.19 0.06 6.74
N LEU A 106 0.68 1.07 7.47
CA LEU A 106 1.63 0.87 8.56
C LEU A 106 1.12 -0.12 9.64
N PRO A 107 -0.17 -0.12 10.05
CA PRO A 107 -0.69 -1.16 10.94
C PRO A 107 -0.56 -2.58 10.38
N LEU A 108 -0.66 -2.76 9.06
CA LEU A 108 -0.45 -4.06 8.40
C LEU A 108 1.00 -4.50 8.51
N VAL A 109 1.93 -3.57 8.28
CA VAL A 109 3.37 -3.82 8.43
C VAL A 109 3.71 -4.20 9.86
N VAL A 110 3.12 -3.52 10.86
CA VAL A 110 3.29 -3.84 12.29
C VAL A 110 2.67 -5.19 12.66
N ALA A 111 1.56 -5.58 12.02
CA ALA A 111 0.95 -6.90 12.21
C ALA A 111 1.73 -8.04 11.51
N SER A 112 2.52 -7.72 10.48
CA SER A 112 3.22 -8.72 9.66
C SER A 112 4.13 -9.69 10.43
N PRO A 113 4.89 -9.29 11.48
CA PRO A 113 5.72 -10.24 12.22
C PRO A 113 4.91 -11.30 12.94
N LEU A 114 3.79 -10.89 13.56
CA LEU A 114 2.88 -11.81 14.24
C LEU A 114 2.25 -12.80 13.26
N LEU A 115 1.86 -12.31 12.08
CA LEU A 115 1.30 -13.13 11.02
C LEU A 115 2.34 -14.04 10.35
N GLY A 116 3.61 -13.64 10.33
CA GLY A 116 4.72 -14.48 9.88
C GLY A 116 4.94 -15.69 10.78
N LEU A 117 4.79 -15.53 12.09
CA LEU A 117 4.79 -16.66 13.04
C LEU A 117 3.62 -17.62 12.75
N PHE A 118 2.45 -17.10 12.38
CA PHE A 118 1.29 -17.91 12.00
C PHE A 118 1.56 -18.76 10.74
N MET A 119 2.42 -18.29 9.84
CA MET A 119 2.89 -19.02 8.65
C MET A 119 4.10 -19.94 8.93
N ASN A 120 4.49 -20.13 10.19
CA ASN A 120 5.68 -20.92 10.56
C ASN A 120 6.98 -20.43 9.88
N MET A 121 7.10 -19.12 9.64
CA MET A 121 8.29 -18.55 9.02
C MET A 121 9.46 -18.45 10.01
N GLU A 122 10.68 -18.62 9.51
CA GLU A 122 11.89 -18.38 10.29
C GLU A 122 12.06 -16.88 10.64
N ALA A 123 12.69 -16.57 11.78
CA ALA A 123 12.87 -15.20 12.24
C ALA A 123 13.56 -14.27 11.21
N ALA A 124 14.54 -14.79 10.46
CA ALA A 124 15.19 -14.06 9.38
C ALA A 124 14.21 -13.72 8.24
N ALA A 125 13.37 -14.68 7.86
CA ALA A 125 12.33 -14.52 6.84
C ALA A 125 11.29 -13.48 7.25
N ILE A 126 10.89 -13.51 8.53
CA ILE A 126 9.94 -12.57 9.11
C ILE A 126 10.52 -11.15 9.07
N GLY A 127 11.73 -10.96 9.60
CA GLY A 127 12.41 -9.67 9.61
C GLY A 127 12.57 -9.09 8.20
N ALA A 128 13.02 -9.91 7.25
CA ALA A 128 13.15 -9.52 5.85
C ALA A 128 11.80 -9.15 5.22
N THR A 129 10.73 -9.90 5.51
CA THR A 129 9.39 -9.62 4.97
C THR A 129 8.80 -8.36 5.56
N THR A 130 8.91 -8.14 6.86
CA THR A 130 8.46 -6.89 7.49
C THR A 130 9.22 -5.68 6.94
N LEU A 131 10.53 -5.81 6.73
CA LEU A 131 11.37 -4.74 6.18
C LEU A 131 11.02 -4.45 4.71
N THR A 132 10.84 -5.47 3.88
CA THR A 132 10.44 -5.28 2.48
C THR A 132 9.03 -4.70 2.39
N LEU A 133 8.09 -5.12 3.23
CA LEU A 133 6.75 -4.53 3.33
C LEU A 133 6.82 -3.06 3.74
N LEU A 134 7.61 -2.72 4.77
CA LEU A 134 7.78 -1.34 5.22
C LEU A 134 8.27 -0.43 4.08
N VAL A 135 9.20 -0.92 3.28
CA VAL A 135 9.85 -0.14 2.22
C VAL A 135 9.05 -0.11 0.93
N GLY A 136 8.42 -1.22 0.52
CA GLY A 136 7.75 -1.32 -0.76
C GLY A 136 6.25 -1.03 -0.74
N THR A 137 5.58 -1.14 0.41
CA THR A 137 4.15 -0.74 0.50
C THR A 137 3.87 0.76 0.26
N PRO A 138 4.79 1.71 0.55
CA PRO A 138 4.64 3.08 0.06
C PRO A 138 4.54 3.17 -1.47
N ALA A 139 5.27 2.33 -2.21
CA ALA A 139 5.17 2.29 -3.68
C ALA A 139 3.74 1.91 -4.11
N ILE A 140 3.13 0.92 -3.45
CA ILE A 140 1.74 0.52 -3.70
C ILE A 140 0.79 1.69 -3.43
N ALA A 141 1.00 2.45 -2.36
CA ALA A 141 0.18 3.62 -2.06
C ALA A 141 0.31 4.72 -3.13
N PHE A 142 1.53 4.99 -3.63
CA PHE A 142 1.75 5.98 -4.67
C PHE A 142 1.19 5.58 -6.03
N ILE A 143 1.35 4.31 -6.43
CA ILE A 143 0.72 3.75 -7.63
C ILE A 143 -0.81 3.80 -7.47
N GLY A 144 -1.30 3.40 -6.30
CA GLY A 144 -2.71 3.36 -5.97
C GLY A 144 -3.38 4.71 -6.00
N ALA A 145 -2.66 5.77 -5.61
CA ALA A 145 -3.16 7.14 -5.67
C ALA A 145 -3.50 7.57 -7.10
N VAL A 146 -2.76 7.12 -8.12
CA VAL A 146 -3.08 7.41 -9.52
C VAL A 146 -4.43 6.76 -9.88
N GLY A 147 -4.62 5.49 -9.53
CA GLY A 147 -5.88 4.78 -9.75
C GLY A 147 -7.05 5.46 -9.02
N ALA A 148 -6.87 5.81 -7.74
CA ALA A 148 -7.86 6.50 -6.93
C ALA A 148 -8.24 7.87 -7.51
N ALA A 149 -7.26 8.64 -8.00
CA ALA A 149 -7.49 9.93 -8.64
C ALA A 149 -8.33 9.80 -9.92
N VAL A 150 -8.02 8.83 -10.77
CA VAL A 150 -8.80 8.56 -11.99
C VAL A 150 -10.22 8.09 -11.65
N ALA A 151 -10.38 7.28 -10.60
CA ALA A 151 -11.68 6.79 -10.19
C ALA A 151 -12.63 7.84 -9.62
N VAL A 152 -12.11 8.91 -9.04
CA VAL A 152 -12.94 10.05 -8.61
C VAL A 152 -13.65 10.71 -9.80
N ALA A 153 -13.08 10.63 -11.01
CA ALA A 153 -13.64 11.23 -12.21
C ALA A 153 -14.72 10.37 -12.90
N LEU A 154 -14.84 9.07 -12.57
CA LEU A 154 -15.71 8.14 -13.29
C LEU A 154 -16.84 7.56 -12.41
N PRO A 155 -18.08 7.43 -12.93
CA PRO A 155 -19.13 6.64 -12.30
C PRO A 155 -18.68 5.17 -12.20
N ARG A 156 -18.59 4.61 -10.98
CA ARG A 156 -18.06 3.25 -10.67
C ARG A 156 -16.53 3.08 -10.78
N GLY A 157 -15.76 4.13 -10.47
CA GLY A 157 -14.29 4.11 -10.54
C GLY A 157 -13.56 3.02 -9.74
N GLY A 158 -14.14 2.44 -8.69
CA GLY A 158 -13.48 1.42 -7.84
C GLY A 158 -13.01 0.16 -8.60
N LEU A 159 -13.74 -0.27 -9.64
CA LEU A 159 -13.31 -1.42 -10.44
C LEU A 159 -12.11 -1.08 -11.34
N LEU A 160 -12.08 0.15 -11.88
CA LEU A 160 -10.99 0.64 -12.73
C LEU A 160 -9.69 0.82 -11.95
N VAL A 161 -9.79 1.25 -10.70
CA VAL A 161 -8.68 1.32 -9.72
C VAL A 161 -7.98 -0.02 -9.63
N SER A 162 -8.72 -1.10 -9.36
CA SER A 162 -8.15 -2.44 -9.18
C SER A 162 -7.49 -2.98 -10.46
N ILE A 163 -8.13 -2.79 -11.62
CA ILE A 163 -7.61 -3.27 -12.93
C ILE A 163 -6.31 -2.54 -13.31
N LEU A 164 -6.25 -1.22 -13.08
CA LEU A 164 -5.08 -0.41 -13.44
C LEU A 164 -3.90 -0.62 -12.48
N ILE A 165 -4.18 -0.71 -11.18
CA ILE A 165 -3.15 -0.78 -10.14
C ILE A 165 -2.46 -2.14 -10.14
N LEU A 166 -3.20 -3.23 -10.29
CA LEU A 166 -2.65 -4.58 -10.14
C LEU A 166 -1.41 -4.80 -11.03
N PRO A 167 -1.45 -4.60 -12.37
CA PRO A 167 -0.27 -4.76 -13.23
C PRO A 167 0.91 -3.87 -12.82
N LEU A 168 0.66 -2.64 -12.37
CA LEU A 168 1.70 -1.71 -11.97
C LEU A 168 2.34 -2.07 -10.62
N THR A 169 1.60 -2.75 -9.75
CA THR A 169 2.13 -3.24 -8.46
C THR A 169 2.88 -4.57 -8.55
N VAL A 170 2.75 -5.31 -9.66
CA VAL A 170 3.42 -6.60 -9.87
C VAL A 170 4.94 -6.50 -9.71
N PRO A 171 5.66 -5.51 -10.29
CA PRO A 171 7.10 -5.37 -10.06
C PRO A 171 7.46 -5.20 -8.58
N VAL A 172 6.67 -4.41 -7.84
CA VAL A 172 6.87 -4.19 -6.40
C VAL A 172 6.71 -5.50 -5.63
N LEU A 173 5.68 -6.29 -5.96
CA LEU A 173 5.47 -7.62 -5.37
C LEU A 173 6.62 -8.58 -5.71
N ILE A 174 7.04 -8.64 -6.97
CA ILE A 174 8.12 -9.54 -7.42
C ILE A 174 9.39 -9.25 -6.61
N PHE A 175 9.85 -8.00 -6.60
CA PHE A 175 11.09 -7.66 -5.89
C PHE A 175 10.95 -7.71 -4.37
N GLY A 176 9.77 -7.39 -3.83
CA GLY A 176 9.48 -7.52 -2.39
C GLY A 176 9.57 -8.96 -1.90
N VAL A 177 8.89 -9.88 -2.60
CA VAL A 177 8.88 -11.30 -2.27
C VAL A 177 10.24 -11.94 -2.56
N SER A 178 10.89 -11.61 -3.68
CA SER A 178 12.24 -12.10 -4.00
C SER A 178 13.27 -11.65 -2.96
N ALA A 179 13.18 -10.42 -2.45
CA ALA A 179 14.05 -9.96 -1.37
C ALA A 179 13.81 -10.77 -0.09
N SER A 180 12.55 -10.98 0.32
CA SER A 180 12.25 -11.83 1.47
C SER A 180 12.81 -13.25 1.35
N TYR A 181 12.80 -13.85 0.16
CA TYR A 181 13.39 -15.17 -0.09
C TYR A 181 14.92 -15.16 -0.03
N GLY A 182 15.57 -14.11 -0.54
CA GLY A 182 17.02 -13.95 -0.49
C GLY A 182 17.58 -13.72 0.92
N ALA A 183 16.74 -13.60 1.95
CA ALA A 183 17.18 -13.55 3.34
C ALA A 183 17.38 -14.92 3.99
N VAL A 184 16.87 -15.99 3.37
CA VAL A 184 16.79 -17.33 3.97
C VAL A 184 17.39 -18.40 3.06
N ASN A 185 17.29 -18.22 1.74
CA ASN A 185 17.78 -19.19 0.79
C ASN A 185 19.21 -18.85 0.36
N ASP A 186 20.20 -19.57 0.87
CA ASP A 186 21.55 -19.54 0.29
C ASP A 186 21.56 -20.26 -1.07
N PRO A 187 22.23 -19.71 -2.12
CA PRO A 187 23.14 -18.56 -2.13
C PRO A 187 22.48 -17.24 -2.62
N GLN A 188 21.16 -17.10 -2.52
CA GLN A 188 20.45 -15.96 -3.09
C GLN A 188 20.68 -14.69 -2.26
N PRO A 189 21.16 -13.58 -2.85
CA PRO A 189 21.44 -12.38 -2.09
C PRO A 189 20.16 -11.55 -1.82
N PHE A 190 19.97 -11.13 -0.57
CA PHE A 190 18.90 -10.21 -0.16
C PHE A 190 19.00 -8.82 -0.80
N LEU A 191 20.22 -8.26 -0.88
CA LEU A 191 20.43 -6.85 -1.21
C LEU A 191 19.99 -6.44 -2.62
N PRO A 192 20.34 -7.16 -3.71
CA PRO A 192 19.97 -6.73 -5.07
C PRO A 192 18.46 -6.54 -5.29
N PRO A 193 17.57 -7.51 -4.99
CA PRO A 193 16.13 -7.30 -5.15
C PRO A 193 15.59 -6.23 -4.19
N PHE A 194 16.16 -6.12 -2.98
CA PHE A 194 15.78 -5.09 -2.03
C PHE A 194 16.12 -3.67 -2.53
N LEU A 195 17.29 -3.47 -3.14
CA LEU A 195 17.66 -2.17 -3.71
C LEU A 195 16.78 -1.79 -4.90
N ILE A 196 16.35 -2.77 -5.72
CA ILE A 196 15.39 -2.52 -6.79
C ILE A 196 14.03 -2.12 -6.19
N LEU A 197 13.59 -2.76 -5.10
CA LEU A 197 12.36 -2.36 -4.40
C LEU A 197 12.43 -0.92 -3.88
N VAL A 198 13.56 -0.52 -3.31
CA VAL A 198 13.82 0.87 -2.89
C VAL A 198 13.76 1.81 -4.09
N ALA A 199 14.43 1.46 -5.19
CA ALA A 199 14.44 2.27 -6.41
C ALA A 199 13.02 2.45 -6.99
N LEU A 200 12.21 1.37 -7.04
CA LEU A 200 10.82 1.43 -7.45
C LEU A 200 10.00 2.35 -6.53
N THR A 201 10.22 2.24 -5.22
CA THR A 201 9.52 3.09 -4.24
C THR A 201 9.85 4.56 -4.45
N LEU A 202 11.13 4.90 -4.61
CA LEU A 202 11.57 6.28 -4.87
C LEU A 202 11.06 6.80 -6.22
N PHE A 203 11.06 5.94 -7.25
CA PHE A 203 10.54 6.29 -8.58
C PHE A 203 9.05 6.61 -8.53
N PHE A 204 8.25 5.74 -7.90
CA PHE A 204 6.81 5.98 -7.75
C PHE A 204 6.48 7.07 -6.73
N ALA A 205 7.34 7.38 -5.77
CA ALA A 205 7.18 8.53 -4.89
C ALA A 205 7.18 9.86 -5.65
N VAL A 206 7.77 9.91 -6.85
CA VAL A 206 7.72 11.09 -7.73
C VAL A 206 6.59 10.94 -8.75
N ILE A 207 6.56 9.83 -9.49
CA ILE A 207 5.62 9.65 -10.61
C ILE A 207 4.19 9.47 -10.13
N GLY A 208 3.96 8.73 -9.04
CA GLY A 208 2.62 8.47 -8.50
C GLY A 208 1.88 9.76 -8.14
N PRO A 209 2.42 10.62 -7.26
CA PRO A 209 1.79 11.89 -6.93
C PRO A 209 1.64 12.83 -8.12
N LEU A 210 2.58 12.81 -9.07
CA LEU A 210 2.50 13.62 -10.28
C LEU A 210 1.33 13.17 -11.17
N GLY A 211 1.22 11.86 -11.44
CA GLY A 211 0.14 11.28 -12.22
C GLY A 211 -1.23 11.49 -11.57
N ALA A 212 -1.31 11.27 -10.25
CA ALA A 212 -2.54 11.52 -9.49
C ALA A 212 -2.93 13.01 -9.49
N ALA A 213 -1.98 13.93 -9.33
CA ALA A 213 -2.26 15.36 -9.38
C ALA A 213 -2.75 15.81 -10.78
N LEU A 214 -2.18 15.27 -11.85
CA LEU A 214 -2.66 15.53 -13.22
C LEU A 214 -4.06 14.95 -13.43
N ALA A 215 -4.32 13.72 -13.00
CA ALA A 215 -5.64 13.09 -13.12
C ALA A 215 -6.72 13.89 -12.37
N LEU A 216 -6.42 14.36 -11.16
CA LEU A 216 -7.34 15.19 -10.38
C LEU A 216 -7.65 16.53 -11.06
N LYS A 217 -6.65 17.19 -11.67
CA LYS A 217 -6.86 18.47 -12.38
C LYS A 217 -7.81 18.31 -13.57
N HIS A 218 -7.61 17.28 -14.38
CA HIS A 218 -8.49 17.03 -15.53
C HIS A 218 -9.88 16.54 -15.13
N ALA A 219 -10.08 16.12 -13.87
CA ALA A 219 -11.38 15.70 -13.35
C ALA A 219 -12.21 16.87 -12.79
N THR A 220 -11.59 18.02 -12.56
CA THR A 220 -12.24 19.23 -12.03
C THR A 220 -12.65 20.22 -13.12
N ASP A 221 -12.19 20.03 -14.36
CA ASP A 221 -12.62 20.73 -15.58
C ASP A 221 -13.81 20.01 -16.25
#